data_AF-A0A7Y3N4Y1-F1
#
_entry.id   AF-A0A7Y3N4Y1-F1
#
_cell.length_a   1.000
_cell.length_b   1.000
_cell.length_c   1.000
_cell.angle_alpha   90.00
_cell.angle_beta   90.00
_cell.angle_gamma   90.00
#
_symmetry.space_group_name_H-M   'P 1'
#
loop_
_entity.id
_entity.type
_entity.pdbx_description
1 polymer ?
#
loop_
_entity_poly.entity_id
_entity_poly.type
_entity_poly.pdbx_seq_one_letter_code
_entity_poly.pdbx_strand_id
1 'polypeptide(L)'
;RIGLPKFRIAQAIMGALVPFNGSLYLYGGFGLDIFLGRHVVITPSFCPGVYFQGKGKNLGYPLEFRSSVEIAYVFTNRSRIGVQGYHISNGSMAGKNPGEESLLLFYALHL
;
A
#
# COMPACT_ATOMS: atom_id res chain seq x y z
N ARG A 1 -6.53 -28.59 -14.08
CA ARG A 1 -5.84 -28.73 -12.76
C ARG A 1 -5.46 -27.32 -12.32
N ILE A 2 -6.25 -26.67 -11.46
CA ILE A 2 -5.91 -25.34 -10.93
C ILE A 2 -4.78 -25.58 -9.92
N GLY A 3 -3.57 -25.13 -10.24
CA GLY A 3 -2.43 -25.25 -9.33
C GLY A 3 -2.69 -24.44 -8.06
N LEU A 4 -2.36 -25.02 -6.90
CA LEU A 4 -2.45 -24.32 -5.62
C LEU A 4 -1.71 -22.96 -5.68
N PRO A 5 -2.22 -21.91 -5.02
CA PRO A 5 -1.53 -20.63 -4.94
C PRO A 5 -0.11 -20.85 -4.41
N LYS A 6 0.90 -20.39 -5.16
CA LYS A 6 2.30 -20.46 -4.72
C LYS A 6 2.58 -19.19 -3.91
N PHE A 7 2.75 -19.35 -2.60
CA PHE A 7 3.23 -18.28 -1.73
C PHE A 7 4.67 -17.94 -2.09
N ARG A 8 4.94 -16.69 -2.49
CA ARG A 8 6.31 -16.26 -2.80
C ARG A 8 6.51 -14.80 -2.44
N ILE A 9 7.50 -14.57 -1.56
CA ILE A 9 8.20 -13.30 -1.30
C ILE A 9 7.45 -12.34 -0.38
N ALA A 10 7.95 -12.21 0.85
CA ALA A 10 7.74 -11.03 1.67
C ALA A 10 8.52 -9.89 1.01
N GLN A 11 7.82 -8.84 0.58
CA GLN A 11 8.43 -7.66 -0.01
C GLN A 11 8.65 -6.62 1.09
N ALA A 12 9.85 -6.04 1.15
CA ALA A 12 10.04 -4.80 1.88
C ALA A 12 9.46 -3.65 1.06
N ILE A 13 8.66 -2.79 1.70
CA ILE A 13 8.04 -1.62 1.09
C ILE A 13 8.54 -0.40 1.84
N MET A 14 8.93 0.64 1.10
CA MET A 14 9.15 1.97 1.64
C MET A 14 8.66 3.01 0.64
N GLY A 15 8.17 4.15 1.12
CA GLY A 15 7.67 5.18 0.25
C GLY A 15 7.28 6.47 0.96
N ALA A 16 6.83 7.42 0.15
CA ALA A 16 6.34 8.71 0.60
C ALA A 16 5.09 9.12 -0.21
N LEU A 17 4.11 9.73 0.47
CA LEU A 17 3.00 10.45 -0.18
C LEU A 17 3.19 11.94 0.07
N VAL A 18 3.22 12.73 -1.00
CA VAL A 18 3.49 14.19 -0.95
C VAL A 18 2.38 14.95 -1.71
N PRO A 19 1.20 15.16 -1.11
CA PRO A 19 0.14 15.94 -1.74
C PRO A 19 0.48 17.43 -1.80
N PHE A 20 -0.09 18.16 -2.77
CA PHE A 20 0.14 19.61 -2.96
C PHE A 20 -0.32 20.50 -1.79
N ASN A 21 -1.10 19.96 -0.84
CA ASN A 21 -1.54 20.68 0.36
C ASN A 21 -0.44 20.81 1.44
N GLY A 22 0.77 20.33 1.16
CA GLY A 22 1.93 20.41 2.05
C GLY A 22 1.96 19.34 3.14
N SER A 23 1.05 18.36 3.11
CA SER A 23 1.18 17.17 3.96
C SER A 23 2.28 16.23 3.43
N LEU A 24 2.86 15.42 4.33
CA LEU A 24 3.82 14.38 3.98
C LEU A 24 3.49 13.12 4.78
N TYR A 25 3.49 11.96 4.13
CA TYR A 25 3.43 10.67 4.81
C TYR A 25 4.62 9.82 4.40
N LEU A 26 5.50 9.49 5.35
CA LEU A 26 6.62 8.57 5.15
C LEU A 26 6.25 7.22 5.75
N TYR A 27 6.45 6.12 5.03
CA TYR A 27 6.06 4.80 5.51
C TYR A 27 7.04 3.72 5.09
N GLY A 28 7.05 2.63 5.87
CA GLY A 28 7.79 1.43 5.57
C GLY A 28 7.13 0.20 6.19
N GLY A 29 7.27 -0.95 5.56
CA GLY A 29 6.66 -2.18 6.04
C GLY A 29 6.81 -3.33 5.07
N PHE A 30 5.81 -4.21 5.05
CA PHE A 30 5.88 -5.46 4.31
C PHE A 30 4.62 -5.75 3.51
N GLY A 31 4.81 -6.38 2.35
CA GLY A 31 3.75 -6.96 1.54
C GLY A 31 3.97 -8.44 1.28
N LEU A 32 2.89 -9.17 0.99
CA LEU A 32 2.94 -10.58 0.66
C LEU A 32 2.37 -10.82 -0.73
N ASP A 33 3.19 -11.29 -1.66
CA ASP A 33 2.71 -11.65 -3.00
C ASP A 33 2.03 -13.03 -3.00
N ILE A 34 0.76 -13.04 -3.42
CA ILE A 34 -0.04 -14.24 -3.58
C ILE A 34 -0.35 -14.42 -5.07
N PHE A 35 0.36 -15.34 -5.72
CA PHE A 35 0.20 -15.60 -7.16
C PHE A 35 -1.01 -16.50 -7.45
N LEU A 36 -1.96 -15.95 -8.21
CA LEU A 36 -3.09 -16.66 -8.79
C LEU A 36 -2.74 -17.07 -10.23
N GLY A 37 -2.00 -18.18 -10.35
CA GLY A 37 -1.46 -18.63 -11.65
C GLY A 37 -0.15 -17.92 -12.01
N ARG A 38 0.05 -17.61 -13.29
CA ARG A 38 1.33 -17.04 -13.79
C ARG A 38 1.34 -15.51 -13.88
N HIS A 39 0.17 -14.90 -14.06
CA HIS A 39 0.05 -13.50 -14.47
C HIS A 39 -0.77 -12.66 -13.52
N VAL A 40 -1.38 -13.22 -12.49
CA VAL A 40 -2.18 -12.44 -11.53
C VAL A 40 -1.54 -12.58 -10.16
N VAL A 41 -1.36 -11.46 -9.49
CA VAL A 41 -0.87 -11.38 -8.11
C VAL A 41 -1.82 -10.52 -7.29
N ILE A 42 -2.09 -10.97 -6.07
CA ILE A 42 -2.74 -10.17 -5.03
C ILE A 42 -1.71 -9.92 -3.95
N THR A 43 -1.59 -8.66 -3.52
CA THR A 43 -0.58 -8.24 -2.54
C THR A 43 -1.23 -7.45 -1.41
N PRO A 44 -1.68 -8.12 -0.33
CA PRO A 44 -1.93 -7.42 0.93
C PRO A 44 -0.62 -6.87 1.48
N SER A 45 -0.67 -5.68 2.09
CA SER A 45 0.48 -5.11 2.79
C SER A 45 0.08 -4.24 3.96
N PHE A 46 1.03 -4.09 4.87
CA PHE A 46 0.91 -3.27 6.06
C PHE A 46 2.19 -2.43 6.23
N CYS A 47 2.04 -1.12 6.35
CA CYS A 47 3.14 -0.19 6.50
C CYS A 47 2.83 0.84 7.60
N PRO A 48 3.46 0.76 8.78
CA PRO A 48 3.52 1.91 9.68
C PRO A 48 4.23 3.10 9.02
N GLY A 49 3.86 4.30 9.44
CA GLY A 49 4.44 5.52 8.92
C GLY A 49 4.21 6.73 9.81
N VAL A 50 4.86 7.83 9.45
CA VAL A 50 4.76 9.12 10.13
C VAL A 50 4.10 10.12 9.19
N TYR A 51 3.01 10.71 9.66
CA TYR A 51 2.24 11.74 8.99
C TYR A 51 2.61 13.13 9.55
N PHE A 52 3.04 13.98 8.64
CA PHE A 52 3.25 15.41 8.88
C PHE A 52 2.06 16.15 8.28
N GLN A 53 1.22 16.70 9.15
CA GLN A 53 0.01 17.41 8.75
C GLN A 53 0.37 18.76 8.12
N GLY A 54 -0.04 18.96 6.86
CA GLY A 54 -0.11 20.27 6.21
C GLY A 54 -1.52 20.84 6.24
N LYS A 55 -1.98 21.36 5.11
CA LYS A 55 -3.38 21.82 4.93
C LYS A 55 -4.33 20.70 4.49
N GLY A 56 -3.83 19.45 4.47
CA GLY A 56 -4.61 18.26 4.19
C GLY A 56 -5.47 17.79 5.37
N LYS A 57 -5.93 16.54 5.29
CA LYS A 57 -6.77 15.95 6.32
C LYS A 57 -6.03 15.83 7.65
N ASN A 58 -6.67 16.25 8.73
CA ASN A 58 -6.15 16.07 10.08
C ASN A 58 -6.44 14.66 10.57
N LEU A 59 -5.42 13.79 10.53
CA LEU A 59 -5.51 12.39 10.96
C LEU A 59 -5.53 12.22 12.49
N GLY A 60 -5.17 13.26 13.24
CA GLY A 60 -5.27 13.28 14.71
C GLY A 60 -4.02 12.80 15.44
N TYR A 61 -3.16 12.02 14.79
CA TYR A 61 -1.88 11.58 15.36
C TYR A 61 -0.77 11.50 14.30
N PRO A 62 0.51 11.69 14.65
CA PRO A 62 1.59 11.53 13.68
C PRO A 62 1.84 10.07 13.29
N LEU A 63 1.70 9.11 14.21
CA LEU A 63 1.89 7.70 13.89
C LEU A 63 0.62 7.14 13.26
N GLU A 64 0.73 6.69 12.02
CA GLU A 64 -0.39 6.24 11.20
C GLU A 64 -0.02 4.95 10.46
N PHE A 65 -0.98 4.04 10.32
CA PHE A 65 -0.79 2.73 9.71
C PHE A 65 -1.49 2.66 8.36
N ARG A 66 -0.75 2.31 7.32
CA ARG A 66 -1.26 2.07 5.98
C ARG A 66 -1.49 0.58 5.76
N SER A 67 -2.76 0.19 5.70
CA SER A 67 -3.20 -1.15 5.33
C SER A 67 -3.70 -1.13 3.89
N SER A 68 -3.22 -2.03 3.04
CA SER A 68 -3.58 -2.02 1.62
C SER A 68 -3.74 -3.40 1.02
N VAL A 69 -4.49 -3.45 -0.08
CA VAL A 69 -4.61 -4.61 -0.96
C VAL A 69 -4.42 -4.15 -2.40
N GLU A 70 -3.51 -4.83 -3.08
CA GLU A 70 -3.24 -4.66 -4.50
C GLU A 70 -3.70 -5.88 -5.30
N ILE A 71 -4.19 -5.65 -6.52
CA ILE A 71 -4.41 -6.68 -7.54
C ILE A 71 -3.72 -6.22 -8.81
N ALA A 72 -2.84 -7.06 -9.36
CA ALA A 72 -2.03 -6.71 -10.52
C ALA A 72 -1.92 -7.85 -11.53
N TYR A 73 -1.82 -7.45 -12.81
CA TYR A 73 -1.36 -8.31 -13.89
C TYR A 73 0.16 -8.22 -14.04
N VAL A 74 0.84 -9.37 -14.06
CA VAL A 74 2.29 -9.52 -14.18
C VAL A 74 2.63 -9.96 -15.60
N PHE A 75 3.37 -9.10 -16.32
CA PHE A 75 3.83 -9.36 -17.67
C PHE A 75 4.98 -10.38 -17.70
N THR A 76 5.30 -10.92 -18.88
CA THR A 76 6.40 -11.87 -19.06
C THR A 76 7.77 -11.29 -18.67
N ASN A 77 7.96 -9.97 -18.84
CA ASN A 77 9.14 -9.23 -18.38
C ASN A 77 9.12 -8.93 -16.86
N ARG A 78 8.16 -9.48 -16.10
CA ARG A 78 7.93 -9.28 -14.66
C ARG A 78 7.48 -7.88 -14.22
N SER A 79 7.31 -6.95 -15.16
CA SER A 79 6.63 -5.67 -14.86
C SER A 79 5.17 -5.95 -14.47
N ARG A 80 4.51 -4.99 -13.80
CA ARG A 80 3.14 -5.13 -13.30
C ARG A 80 2.29 -3.92 -13.64
N ILE A 81 1.03 -4.12 -13.97
CA ILE A 81 0.00 -3.08 -13.98
C ILE A 81 -1.12 -3.51 -13.04
N GLY A 82 -1.63 -2.60 -12.23
CA GLY A 82 -2.62 -2.97 -11.24
C GLY A 82 -3.30 -1.81 -10.56
N VAL A 83 -4.21 -2.17 -9.68
CA VAL A 83 -4.91 -1.24 -8.80
C VAL A 83 -4.61 -1.59 -7.35
N GLN A 84 -4.58 -0.56 -6.50
CA GLN A 84 -4.33 -0.71 -5.08
C GLN A 84 -5.29 0.17 -4.28
N GLY A 85 -6.06 -0.45 -3.39
CA GLY A 85 -6.82 0.24 -2.36
C GLY A 85 -6.01 0.30 -1.07
N TYR A 86 -6.00 1.44 -0.40
CA TYR A 86 -5.35 1.56 0.90
C TYR A 86 -6.08 2.50 1.86
N HIS A 87 -6.01 2.14 3.13
CA HIS A 87 -6.53 2.90 4.26
C HIS A 87 -5.37 3.32 5.16
N ILE A 88 -5.35 4.59 5.59
CA ILE A 88 -4.42 5.13 6.59
C ILE A 88 -5.19 5.51 7.85
N SER A 89 -4.78 5.00 9.02
CA SER A 89 -5.32 5.43 10.32
C SER A 89 -4.39 5.19 11.50
N ASN A 90 -4.62 5.88 12.61
CA ASN A 90 -3.89 5.69 13.87
C ASN A 90 -4.51 4.62 14.78
N GLY A 91 -5.44 3.79 14.28
CA GLY A 91 -6.06 2.74 15.09
C GLY A 91 -6.76 3.23 16.36
N SER A 92 -7.18 4.50 16.40
CA SER A 92 -7.77 5.16 17.57
C SER A 92 -6.83 5.25 18.79
N MET A 93 -5.51 5.30 18.56
CA MET A 93 -4.50 5.57 19.59
C MET A 93 -4.59 6.99 20.16
N ALA A 94 -5.31 7.90 19.49
CA ALA A 94 -5.64 9.24 19.94
C ALA A 94 -7.16 9.46 19.90
N GLY A 95 -7.62 10.58 20.48
CA GLY A 95 -9.06 10.91 20.54
C GLY A 95 -9.71 11.22 19.18
N LYS A 96 -8.94 11.31 18.09
CA LYS A 96 -9.43 11.60 16.74
C LYS A 96 -8.79 10.63 15.73
N ASN A 97 -9.62 9.95 14.95
CA ASN A 97 -9.19 9.04 13.89
C ASN A 97 -10.21 9.02 12.73
N PRO A 98 -10.14 9.98 11.80
CA PRO A 98 -11.07 10.02 10.66
C PRO A 98 -10.68 9.02 9.55
N GLY A 99 -9.48 8.45 9.61
CA GLY A 99 -8.88 7.64 8.54
C GLY A 99 -8.66 8.42 7.23
N GLU A 100 -8.00 7.83 6.25
CA GLU A 100 -7.92 8.29 4.85
C GLU A 100 -7.95 7.09 3.92
N GLU A 101 -8.86 7.11 2.93
CA GLU A 101 -9.01 6.05 1.93
C GLU A 101 -8.47 6.51 0.59
N SER A 102 -7.89 5.60 -0.18
CA SER A 102 -7.37 5.92 -1.50
C SER A 102 -7.40 4.71 -2.42
N LEU A 103 -7.60 4.99 -3.71
CA LEU A 103 -7.50 4.03 -4.80
C LEU A 103 -6.45 4.53 -5.79
N LEU A 104 -5.48 3.68 -6.09
CA LEU A 104 -4.36 3.97 -6.98
C LEU A 104 -4.40 3.05 -8.19
N LEU A 105 -4.16 3.60 -9.38
CA LEU A 105 -3.71 2.85 -10.55
C LEU A 105 -2.20 2.99 -10.64
N PHE A 106 -1.47 1.89 -10.86
CA PHE A 106 -0.02 1.94 -10.96
C PHE A 106 0.51 1.05 -12.08
N TYR A 107 1.73 1.35 -12.49
CA TYR A 107 2.57 0.50 -13.32
C TYR A 107 3.96 0.38 -12.68
N ALA A 108 4.40 -0.83 -12.40
CA ALA A 108 5.69 -1.14 -11.80
C ALA A 108 6.60 -1.81 -12.83
N LEU A 109 7.75 -1.20 -13.11
CA LEU A 109 8.76 -1.77 -14.00
C LEU A 109 9.63 -2.78 -13.25
N HIS A 110 9.97 -3.88 -13.92
CA HIS A 110 11.08 -4.73 -13.50
C HIS A 110 12.33 -4.29 -14.27
N LEU A 111 13.31 -3.75 -13.55
CA LEU A 111 14.60 -3.32 -14.08
C LEU A 111 15.60 -4.49 -14.11
#